data_AF-A0A9P7WS60-F1
#
_entry.id   AF-A0A9P7WS60-F1
#
_cell.length_a   1.000
_cell.length_b   1.000
_cell.length_c   1.000
_cell.angle_alpha   90.00
_cell.angle_beta   90.00
_cell.angle_gamma   90.00
#
_symmetry.space_group_name_H-M   'P 1'
#
loop_
_entity.id
_entity.type
_entity.pdbx_description
1 polymer ?
#
loop_
_entity_poly.entity_id
_entity_poly.type
_entity_poly.pdbx_seq_one_letter_code
_entity_poly.pdbx_strand_id
1 'polypeptide(L)'
;MMYLFRGAPNQRNTAINHIKSVIERRMAVDINVMMGFIEDVCMQAAYIQSFPGEGRPGRLLLPRSWMIRVLRRADPTRNDRTMMEELITTLGTLAVILSTGKGGQLHLNGQMLSSASPLRRNLQIVRCCRLMATLGYNLGDAKLQLGVVQSLKTLKQAVIASLRIAFPSIPLEADIIDQSSDLIRPFILCTTWEDVMRALQSSMRLRGPDELILAYHQPISTVTIPGVHCINYFNAEDLHRQLTAGPQVLFLSITSWNNTAPPSEYTISVKALADLPAPASTDPNPGQIDKTYVPEADIDHHGHTEKEIRAALLIQRSFVRYRKRTSGGKAGPTWDAFHERSKELRSRGIGLGQHSIYHIFLQGPLPRVMAVLSVLRDACQSSKQAVDKAMRTSRSDVVEVSILDRRLRVLTVLKEVTSLTSAICPTSALHEEGDVEKIISEVRKVPKLCARVAEVAKKGGGAATDDYDLGVNAILISSTLKVERTKVKAKRPELRTEDWY
;
A
#
# COMPACT_ATOMS: atom_id res chain seq x y z
N MET A 1 10.91 -7.81 -2.27
CA MET A 1 11.39 -8.94 -1.47
C MET A 1 11.11 -10.29 -2.13
N MET A 2 9.91 -10.61 -2.63
CA MET A 2 9.68 -11.95 -3.24
C MET A 2 10.52 -12.30 -4.47
N TYR A 3 11.01 -11.31 -5.22
CA TYR A 3 11.98 -11.56 -6.30
C TYR A 3 13.27 -12.25 -5.82
N LEU A 4 13.60 -12.15 -4.53
CA LEU A 4 14.80 -12.75 -3.96
C LEU A 4 14.79 -14.27 -3.96
N PHE A 5 13.61 -14.90 -3.98
CA PHE A 5 13.52 -16.35 -3.81
C PHE A 5 13.08 -17.08 -5.09
N ARG A 6 12.98 -16.37 -6.22
CA ARG A 6 12.43 -16.94 -7.47
C ARG A 6 13.32 -18.07 -7.98
N GLY A 7 12.78 -19.29 -8.03
CA GLY A 7 13.45 -20.49 -8.58
C GLY A 7 13.91 -21.50 -7.53
N ALA A 8 14.08 -21.09 -6.27
CA ALA A 8 14.48 -22.00 -5.21
C ALA A 8 13.37 -23.04 -4.92
N PRO A 9 13.70 -24.34 -4.81
CA PRO A 9 12.78 -25.29 -4.16
C PRO A 9 12.45 -24.73 -2.78
N ASN A 10 11.17 -24.74 -2.40
CA ASN A 10 10.69 -24.29 -1.08
C ASN A 10 10.78 -22.77 -0.79
N GLN A 11 10.82 -21.91 -1.81
CA GLN A 11 10.76 -20.43 -1.68
C GLN A 11 9.74 -19.92 -0.65
N ARG A 12 8.55 -20.54 -0.61
CA ARG A 12 7.49 -20.15 0.33
C ARG A 12 7.85 -20.47 1.78
N ASN A 13 8.43 -21.64 2.02
CA ASN A 13 8.85 -22.08 3.35
C ASN A 13 9.96 -21.19 3.89
N THR A 14 10.92 -20.83 3.02
CA THR A 14 11.95 -19.83 3.35
C THR A 14 11.33 -18.49 3.71
N ALA A 15 10.31 -18.04 2.98
CA ALA A 15 9.60 -16.79 3.30
C ALA A 15 8.86 -16.87 4.65
N ILE A 16 8.19 -17.99 4.95
CA ILE A 16 7.50 -18.21 6.24
C ILE A 16 8.51 -18.24 7.39
N ASN A 17 9.61 -18.98 7.25
CA ASN A 17 10.70 -19.01 8.24
C ASN A 17 11.32 -17.63 8.47
N HIS A 18 11.48 -16.84 7.41
CA HIS A 18 11.96 -15.47 7.53
C HIS A 18 10.98 -14.59 8.32
N ILE A 19 9.68 -14.65 8.01
CA ILE A 19 8.63 -13.92 8.74
C ILE A 19 8.67 -14.30 10.22
N LYS A 20 8.69 -15.60 10.51
CA LYS A 20 8.80 -16.14 11.88
C LYS A 20 10.04 -15.61 12.58
N SER A 21 11.21 -15.73 11.97
CA SER A 21 12.47 -15.26 12.56
C SER A 21 12.47 -13.77 12.88
N VAL A 22 11.92 -12.94 11.98
CA VAL A 22 11.81 -11.48 12.21
C VAL A 22 10.91 -11.18 13.40
N ILE A 23 9.77 -11.87 13.53
CA ILE A 23 8.79 -11.67 14.59
C ILE A 23 9.32 -12.19 15.94
N GLU A 24 9.84 -13.41 15.99
CA GLU A 24 10.36 -14.05 17.21
C GLU A 24 11.58 -13.32 17.76
N ARG A 25 12.51 -12.92 16.87
CA ARG A 25 13.71 -12.18 17.26
C ARG A 25 13.46 -10.67 17.40
N ARG A 26 12.23 -10.20 17.17
CA ARG A 26 11.82 -8.79 17.27
C ARG A 26 12.76 -7.85 16.51
N MET A 27 13.15 -8.24 15.30
CA MET A 27 14.15 -7.53 14.49
C MET A 27 13.65 -6.14 14.09
N ALA A 28 14.58 -5.19 13.91
CA ALA A 28 14.26 -3.83 13.49
C ALA A 28 13.66 -3.77 12.07
N VAL A 29 12.33 -3.80 11.97
CA VAL A 29 11.58 -3.74 10.72
C VAL A 29 10.32 -2.88 10.89
N ASP A 30 9.96 -2.12 9.86
CA ASP A 30 8.66 -1.44 9.81
C ASP A 30 7.55 -2.46 9.50
N ILE A 31 6.60 -2.59 10.42
CA ILE A 31 5.49 -3.54 10.36
C ILE A 31 4.69 -3.37 9.07
N ASN A 32 4.53 -2.16 8.52
CA ASN A 32 3.76 -2.02 7.27
C ASN A 32 4.47 -2.68 6.08
N VAL A 33 5.80 -2.55 6.04
CA VAL A 33 6.63 -3.19 5.00
C VAL A 33 6.56 -4.71 5.16
N MET A 34 6.68 -5.19 6.40
CA MET A 34 6.58 -6.62 6.71
C MET A 34 5.19 -7.17 6.38
N MET A 35 4.12 -6.45 6.73
CA MET A 35 2.75 -6.85 6.41
C MET A 35 2.51 -6.94 4.91
N GLY A 36 3.05 -6.01 4.10
CA GLY A 36 2.98 -6.14 2.65
C GLY A 36 3.66 -7.41 2.12
N PHE A 37 4.78 -7.82 2.72
CA PHE A 37 5.45 -9.08 2.38
C PHE A 37 4.63 -10.30 2.83
N ILE A 38 4.10 -10.29 4.05
CA ILE A 38 3.23 -11.32 4.60
C ILE A 38 1.98 -11.51 3.72
N GLU A 39 1.33 -10.42 3.31
CA GLU A 39 0.16 -10.44 2.43
C GLU A 39 0.48 -11.10 1.10
N ASP A 40 1.61 -10.75 0.49
CA ASP A 40 2.07 -11.38 -0.76
C ASP A 40 2.29 -12.90 -0.57
N VAL A 41 2.88 -13.33 0.55
CA VAL A 41 3.08 -14.76 0.88
C VAL A 41 1.74 -15.48 1.08
N CYS A 42 0.82 -14.90 1.86
CA CYS A 42 -0.49 -15.50 2.15
C CYS A 42 -1.36 -15.60 0.89
N MET A 43 -1.35 -14.55 0.07
CA MET A 43 -2.04 -14.49 -1.22
C MET A 43 -1.55 -15.58 -2.16
N GLN A 44 -0.23 -15.75 -2.30
CA GLN A 44 0.32 -16.82 -3.15
C GLN A 44 0.03 -18.21 -2.61
N ALA A 45 0.08 -18.39 -1.28
CA ALA A 45 -0.27 -19.65 -0.64
C ALA A 45 -1.74 -20.03 -0.93
N ALA A 46 -2.66 -19.10 -0.70
CA ALA A 46 -4.08 -19.28 -0.99
C ALA A 46 -4.33 -19.57 -2.48
N TYR A 47 -3.69 -18.81 -3.38
CA TYR A 47 -3.82 -19.01 -4.81
C TYR A 47 -3.31 -20.38 -5.23
N ILE A 48 -2.04 -20.71 -4.99
CA ILE A 48 -1.43 -21.99 -5.38
C ILE A 48 -2.25 -23.17 -4.86
N GLN A 49 -2.71 -23.10 -3.61
CA GLN A 49 -3.46 -24.19 -3.03
C GLN A 49 -4.82 -24.42 -3.70
N SER A 50 -5.41 -23.36 -4.23
CA SER A 50 -6.71 -23.42 -4.89
C SER A 50 -6.65 -24.17 -6.23
N PHE A 51 -5.46 -24.45 -6.80
CA PHE A 51 -5.24 -25.18 -8.07
C PHE A 51 -4.62 -26.57 -7.85
N PRO A 52 -5.37 -27.57 -7.35
CA PRO A 52 -4.85 -28.93 -7.26
C PRO A 52 -4.75 -29.57 -8.66
N GLY A 53 -3.52 -29.71 -9.19
CA GLY A 53 -3.12 -30.68 -10.22
C GLY A 53 -3.69 -30.54 -11.64
N GLU A 54 -4.97 -30.23 -11.80
CA GLU A 54 -5.70 -30.17 -13.08
C GLU A 54 -5.76 -28.74 -13.66
N GLY A 55 -5.00 -27.81 -13.08
CA GLY A 55 -4.89 -26.43 -13.58
C GLY A 55 -6.16 -25.59 -13.42
N ARG A 56 -7.15 -26.03 -12.63
CA ARG A 56 -8.40 -25.30 -12.42
C ARG A 56 -8.56 -24.89 -10.94
N PRO A 57 -8.66 -23.59 -10.65
CA PRO A 57 -8.91 -23.11 -9.30
C PRO A 57 -10.34 -23.43 -8.89
N GLY A 58 -10.53 -24.16 -7.79
CA GLY A 58 -11.89 -24.53 -7.33
C GLY A 58 -12.67 -23.34 -6.78
N ARG A 59 -12.25 -22.85 -5.61
CA ARG A 59 -12.85 -21.69 -4.92
C ARG A 59 -11.73 -20.81 -4.38
N LEU A 60 -11.73 -19.54 -4.76
CA LEU A 60 -10.71 -18.58 -4.31
C LEU A 60 -11.38 -17.35 -3.70
N LEU A 61 -11.29 -17.21 -2.38
CA LEU A 61 -11.76 -16.04 -1.64
C LEU A 61 -10.57 -15.13 -1.32
N LEU A 62 -10.43 -14.00 -2.02
CA LEU A 62 -9.36 -13.04 -1.74
C LEU A 62 -9.89 -11.60 -1.86
N PRO A 63 -9.24 -10.63 -1.21
CA PRO A 63 -9.42 -9.23 -1.59
C PRO A 63 -9.15 -9.03 -3.10
N ARG A 64 -9.93 -8.17 -3.76
CA ARG A 64 -9.82 -7.92 -5.20
C ARG A 64 -8.39 -7.57 -5.62
N SER A 65 -7.72 -6.71 -4.85
CA SER A 65 -6.35 -6.27 -5.13
C SER A 65 -5.35 -7.43 -5.07
N TRP A 66 -5.54 -8.35 -4.12
CA TRP A 66 -4.71 -9.54 -3.99
C TRP A 66 -4.93 -10.46 -5.18
N MET A 67 -6.18 -10.65 -5.59
CA MET A 67 -6.49 -11.46 -6.75
C MET A 67 -5.86 -10.91 -8.04
N ILE A 68 -5.91 -9.60 -8.26
CA ILE A 68 -5.23 -8.95 -9.39
C ILE A 68 -3.71 -9.17 -9.32
N ARG A 69 -3.10 -8.97 -8.13
CA ARG A 69 -1.64 -9.12 -7.95
C ARG A 69 -1.18 -10.56 -8.17
N VAL A 70 -1.93 -11.54 -7.68
CA VAL A 70 -1.55 -12.95 -7.79
C VAL A 70 -1.67 -13.46 -9.21
N LEU A 71 -2.72 -13.09 -9.95
CA LEU A 71 -2.88 -13.47 -11.36
C LEU A 71 -1.74 -12.96 -12.26
N ARG A 72 -1.13 -11.83 -11.89
CA ARG A 72 0.02 -11.26 -12.62
C ARG A 72 1.36 -11.92 -12.30
N ARG A 73 1.47 -12.62 -11.17
CA ARG A 73 2.75 -13.04 -10.60
C ARG A 73 2.89 -14.54 -10.40
N ALA A 74 1.78 -15.24 -10.18
CA ALA A 74 1.81 -16.60 -9.71
C ALA A 74 2.22 -17.57 -10.81
N ASP A 75 3.16 -18.43 -10.45
CA ASP A 75 3.48 -19.64 -11.17
C ASP A 75 2.85 -20.80 -10.38
N PRO A 76 1.81 -21.47 -10.90
CA PRO A 76 1.06 -22.49 -10.17
C PRO A 76 1.84 -23.81 -9.98
N THR A 77 3.08 -23.93 -10.48
CA THR A 77 3.78 -25.21 -10.63
C THR A 77 4.27 -25.87 -9.34
N ARG A 78 4.10 -25.28 -8.14
CA ARG A 78 4.63 -25.86 -6.89
C ARG A 78 3.65 -25.79 -5.73
N ASN A 79 3.10 -26.93 -5.34
CA ASN A 79 2.13 -27.02 -4.24
C ASN A 79 2.73 -27.72 -3.03
N ASP A 80 3.30 -26.97 -2.09
CA ASP A 80 3.95 -27.61 -0.93
C ASP A 80 3.00 -27.78 0.28
N ARG A 81 1.91 -27.08 0.57
CA ARG A 81 1.21 -27.10 1.91
C ARG A 81 2.02 -27.03 3.22
N THR A 82 3.26 -27.50 3.31
CA THR A 82 4.02 -27.52 4.55
C THR A 82 4.18 -26.08 5.05
N MET A 83 4.13 -25.92 6.38
CA MET A 83 4.24 -24.65 7.10
C MET A 83 3.05 -23.67 7.11
N MET A 84 1.87 -24.04 6.60
CA MET A 84 0.69 -23.14 6.74
C MET A 84 0.25 -22.96 8.20
N GLU A 85 0.31 -24.02 9.01
CA GLU A 85 0.02 -23.95 10.45
C GLU A 85 0.98 -23.00 11.17
N GLU A 86 2.25 -23.05 10.79
CA GLU A 86 3.29 -22.20 11.33
C GLU A 86 3.10 -20.74 10.94
N LEU A 87 2.67 -20.47 9.70
CA LEU A 87 2.32 -19.12 9.26
C LEU A 87 1.13 -18.57 10.06
N ILE A 88 0.06 -19.33 10.24
CA ILE A 88 -1.10 -18.91 11.05
C ILE A 88 -0.67 -18.62 12.49
N THR A 89 0.11 -19.51 13.09
CA THR A 89 0.65 -19.34 14.45
C THR A 89 1.50 -18.06 14.54
N THR A 90 2.36 -17.84 13.55
CA THR A 90 3.22 -16.64 13.47
C THR A 90 2.40 -15.36 13.35
N LEU A 91 1.32 -15.36 12.56
CA LEU A 91 0.38 -14.23 12.45
C LEU A 91 -0.37 -13.97 13.76
N GLY A 92 -0.79 -15.01 14.47
CA GLY A 92 -1.36 -14.93 15.80
C GLY A 92 -0.40 -14.27 16.80
N THR A 93 0.86 -14.72 16.82
CA THR A 93 1.92 -14.13 17.65
C THR A 93 2.14 -12.65 17.31
N LEU A 94 2.20 -12.29 16.03
CA LEU A 94 2.31 -10.88 15.62
C LEU A 94 1.13 -10.05 16.11
N ALA A 95 -0.10 -10.56 16.01
CA ALA A 95 -1.29 -9.87 16.50
C ALA A 95 -1.23 -9.61 18.02
N VAL A 96 -0.74 -10.58 18.81
CA VAL A 96 -0.50 -10.42 20.26
C VAL A 96 0.59 -9.39 20.56
N ILE A 97 1.69 -9.38 19.78
CA ILE A 97 2.74 -8.36 19.92
C ILE A 97 2.18 -6.96 19.63
N LEU A 98 1.34 -6.83 18.60
CA LEU A 98 0.68 -5.58 18.25
C LEU A 98 -0.29 -5.11 19.32
N SER A 99 -1.05 -6.02 19.96
CA SER A 99 -2.02 -5.65 21.00
C SER A 99 -1.33 -5.16 22.28
N THR A 100 -0.23 -5.81 22.67
CA THR A 100 0.55 -5.47 23.87
C THR A 100 1.46 -4.25 23.66
N GLY A 101 1.80 -3.92 22.41
CA GLY A 101 2.80 -2.89 22.09
C GLY A 101 4.25 -3.28 22.42
N LYS A 102 4.49 -4.51 22.92
CA LYS A 102 5.80 -5.00 23.38
C LYS A 102 6.61 -5.62 22.23
N GLY A 103 6.83 -4.83 21.18
CA GLY A 103 7.44 -5.29 19.92
C GLY A 103 8.97 -5.30 19.85
N GLY A 104 9.69 -4.95 20.91
CA GLY A 104 11.15 -4.81 20.87
C GLY A 104 11.57 -3.74 19.86
N GLN A 105 12.33 -4.13 18.84
CA GLN A 105 12.80 -3.21 17.79
C GLN A 105 11.82 -3.04 16.63
N LEU A 106 10.62 -3.61 16.68
CA LEU A 106 9.62 -3.42 15.64
C LEU A 106 9.14 -1.95 15.59
N HIS A 107 9.01 -1.43 14.37
CA HIS A 107 8.56 -0.07 14.11
C HIS A 107 7.21 -0.05 13.39
N LEU A 108 6.42 1.01 13.54
CA LEU A 108 5.20 1.27 12.78
C LEU A 108 5.21 2.71 12.27
N ASN A 109 5.33 2.88 10.94
CA ASN A 109 5.50 4.18 10.29
C ASN A 109 6.71 4.94 10.84
N GLY A 110 7.84 4.24 10.99
CA GLY A 110 9.09 4.82 11.50
C GLY A 110 9.14 5.12 13.01
N GLN A 111 8.06 4.88 13.77
CA GLN A 111 8.02 4.99 15.23
C GLN A 111 8.18 3.61 15.87
N MET A 112 8.74 3.50 17.08
CA MET A 112 8.76 2.22 17.81
C MET A 112 7.31 1.75 18.07
N LEU A 113 7.08 0.43 18.06
CA LEU A 113 5.73 -0.11 18.26
C LEU A 113 5.12 0.29 19.62
N SER A 114 5.95 0.46 20.64
CA SER A 114 5.53 0.90 21.97
C SER A 114 4.97 2.33 21.97
N SER A 115 5.48 3.21 21.10
CA SER A 115 5.03 4.61 20.97
C SER A 115 3.94 4.80 19.91
N ALA A 116 3.62 3.77 19.13
CA ALA A 116 2.57 3.85 18.13
C ALA A 116 1.17 3.91 18.79
N SER A 117 0.31 4.80 18.28
CA SER A 117 -1.07 4.95 18.76
C SER A 117 -1.85 3.62 18.72
N PRO A 118 -2.73 3.33 19.70
CA PRO A 118 -3.55 2.12 19.71
C PRO A 118 -4.32 1.89 18.40
N LEU A 119 -4.93 2.92 17.84
CA LEU A 119 -5.66 2.84 16.57
C LEU A 119 -4.80 2.27 15.42
N ARG A 120 -3.57 2.76 15.26
CA ARG A 120 -2.65 2.27 14.22
C ARG A 120 -2.26 0.81 14.43
N ARG A 121 -2.04 0.39 15.68
CA ARG A 121 -1.77 -1.02 16.01
C ARG A 121 -3.00 -1.88 15.70
N ASN A 122 -4.18 -1.39 16.05
CA ASN A 122 -5.44 -2.10 15.82
C ASN A 122 -5.73 -2.36 14.34
N LEU A 123 -5.39 -1.41 13.47
CA LEU A 123 -5.47 -1.61 12.02
C LEU A 123 -4.57 -2.77 11.55
N GLN A 124 -3.36 -2.91 12.09
CA GLN A 124 -2.48 -4.04 11.74
C GLN A 124 -2.98 -5.36 12.32
N ILE A 125 -3.56 -5.36 13.53
CA ILE A 125 -4.19 -6.56 14.13
C ILE A 125 -5.32 -7.06 13.23
N VAL A 126 -6.19 -6.17 12.75
CA VAL A 126 -7.27 -6.53 11.82
C VAL A 126 -6.71 -7.13 10.53
N ARG A 127 -5.61 -6.59 9.99
CA ARG A 127 -4.94 -7.18 8.82
C ARG A 127 -4.45 -8.61 9.09
N CYS A 128 -3.81 -8.87 10.23
CA CYS A 128 -3.43 -10.23 10.64
C CYS A 128 -4.64 -11.16 10.72
N CYS A 129 -5.73 -10.71 11.34
CA CYS A 129 -6.96 -11.50 11.47
C CYS A 129 -7.57 -11.84 10.11
N ARG A 130 -7.63 -10.86 9.19
CA ARG A 130 -8.11 -11.07 7.82
C ARG A 130 -7.24 -12.06 7.06
N LEU A 131 -5.91 -11.97 7.19
CA LEU A 131 -4.96 -12.90 6.57
C LEU A 131 -5.21 -14.34 7.04
N MET A 132 -5.31 -14.55 8.36
CA MET A 132 -5.58 -15.88 8.94
C MET A 132 -6.93 -16.44 8.47
N ALA A 133 -8.00 -15.64 8.53
CA ALA A 133 -9.33 -16.04 8.09
C ALA A 133 -9.35 -16.39 6.59
N THR A 134 -8.69 -15.58 5.76
CA THR A 134 -8.58 -15.81 4.32
C THR A 134 -7.81 -17.10 4.02
N LEU A 135 -6.70 -17.35 4.71
CA LEU A 135 -5.95 -18.60 4.58
C LEU A 135 -6.80 -19.81 5.00
N GLY A 136 -7.43 -19.77 6.17
CA GLY A 136 -8.25 -20.88 6.65
C GLY A 136 -9.42 -21.22 5.73
N TYR A 137 -10.00 -20.22 5.05
CA TYR A 137 -11.05 -20.43 4.06
C TYR A 137 -10.52 -21.13 2.80
N ASN A 138 -9.46 -20.58 2.18
CA ASN A 138 -8.96 -21.08 0.90
C ASN A 138 -8.29 -22.45 1.01
N LEU A 139 -7.69 -22.76 2.17
CA LEU A 139 -7.02 -24.04 2.38
C LEU A 139 -8.02 -25.16 2.70
N GLY A 140 -9.20 -24.83 3.24
CA GLY A 140 -10.29 -25.79 3.50
C GLY A 140 -9.98 -26.86 4.54
N ASP A 141 -8.89 -26.73 5.29
CA ASP A 141 -8.43 -27.68 6.29
C ASP A 141 -8.99 -27.33 7.68
N ALA A 142 -9.76 -28.25 8.27
CA ALA A 142 -10.36 -28.08 9.58
C ALA A 142 -9.32 -27.83 10.69
N LYS A 143 -8.12 -28.44 10.60
CA LYS A 143 -7.05 -28.23 11.57
C LYS A 143 -6.50 -26.81 11.49
N LEU A 144 -6.31 -26.28 10.28
CA LEU A 144 -5.91 -24.89 10.08
C LEU A 144 -6.97 -23.91 10.58
N GLN A 145 -8.25 -24.17 10.26
CA GLN A 145 -9.37 -23.35 10.76
C GLN A 145 -9.44 -23.33 12.29
N LEU A 146 -9.24 -24.48 12.94
CA LEU A 146 -9.13 -24.57 14.40
C LEU A 146 -7.92 -23.76 14.91
N GLY A 147 -6.78 -23.82 14.22
CA GLY A 147 -5.60 -23.00 14.52
C GLY A 147 -5.87 -21.49 14.44
N VAL A 148 -6.69 -21.04 13.48
CA VAL A 148 -7.12 -19.63 13.38
C VAL A 148 -7.98 -19.26 14.60
N VAL A 149 -8.99 -20.07 14.92
CA VAL A 149 -9.87 -19.82 16.08
C VAL A 149 -9.04 -19.76 17.37
N GLN A 150 -8.09 -20.68 17.55
CA GLN A 150 -7.22 -20.69 18.71
C GLN A 150 -6.32 -19.45 18.78
N SER A 151 -5.76 -19.01 17.65
CA SER A 151 -4.96 -17.79 17.57
C SER A 151 -5.76 -16.54 17.96
N LEU A 152 -7.04 -16.46 17.54
CA LEU A 152 -7.93 -15.36 17.92
C LEU A 152 -8.32 -15.40 19.40
N LYS A 153 -8.49 -16.58 20.00
CA LYS A 153 -8.69 -16.73 21.45
C LYS A 153 -7.48 -16.23 22.23
N THR A 154 -6.27 -16.56 21.80
CA THR A 154 -5.03 -16.04 22.41
C THR A 154 -4.95 -14.53 22.29
N LEU A 155 -5.30 -13.97 21.13
CA LEU A 155 -5.39 -12.52 20.93
C LEU A 155 -6.42 -11.88 21.88
N LYS A 156 -7.61 -12.46 22.03
CA LYS A 156 -8.64 -12.00 22.98
C LYS A 156 -8.05 -11.87 24.39
N GLN A 157 -7.36 -12.90 24.87
CA GLN A 157 -6.74 -12.88 26.19
C GLN A 157 -5.67 -11.80 26.32
N ALA A 158 -4.83 -11.61 25.30
CA ALA A 158 -3.80 -10.57 25.31
C ALA A 158 -4.39 -9.15 25.31
N VAL A 159 -5.48 -8.92 24.58
CA VAL A 159 -6.21 -7.64 24.57
C VAL A 159 -6.83 -7.37 25.94
N ILE A 160 -7.52 -8.35 26.54
CA ILE A 160 -8.10 -8.22 27.89
C ILE A 160 -7.01 -7.91 28.91
N ALA A 161 -5.90 -8.66 28.90
CA ALA A 161 -4.78 -8.42 29.82
C ALA A 161 -4.20 -7.01 29.67
N SER A 162 -4.05 -6.52 28.43
CA SER A 162 -3.54 -5.16 28.17
C SER A 162 -4.51 -4.08 28.65
N LEU A 163 -5.82 -4.29 28.48
CA LEU A 163 -6.84 -3.35 28.93
C LEU A 163 -7.00 -3.35 30.46
N ARG A 164 -6.89 -4.49 31.13
CA ARG A 164 -6.88 -4.56 32.61
C ARG A 164 -5.75 -3.76 33.23
N ILE A 165 -4.57 -3.77 32.60
CA ILE A 165 -3.42 -2.96 33.05
C ILE A 165 -3.71 -1.46 32.85
N ALA A 166 -4.33 -1.09 31.73
CA ALA A 166 -4.67 0.30 31.44
C ALA A 166 -5.84 0.83 32.30
N PHE A 167 -6.77 -0.04 32.68
CA PHE A 167 -8.01 0.30 33.36
C PHE A 167 -8.30 -0.68 34.52
N PRO A 168 -7.57 -0.57 35.65
CA PRO A 168 -7.69 -1.50 36.76
C PRO A 168 -9.05 -1.43 37.48
N SER A 169 -9.82 -0.37 37.27
CA SER A 169 -11.12 -0.13 37.93
C SER A 169 -12.31 -0.84 37.26
N ILE A 170 -12.12 -1.56 36.15
CA ILE A 170 -13.20 -2.25 35.42
C ILE A 170 -13.23 -3.73 35.83
N PRO A 171 -14.21 -4.18 36.63
CA PRO A 171 -14.19 -5.52 37.22
C PRO A 171 -14.66 -6.63 36.26
N LEU A 172 -15.49 -6.33 35.26
CA LEU A 172 -16.14 -7.32 34.40
C LEU A 172 -15.48 -7.43 33.02
N GLU A 173 -15.29 -8.66 32.54
CA GLU A 173 -14.72 -8.93 31.21
C GLU A 173 -15.58 -8.35 30.07
N ALA A 174 -16.91 -8.35 30.23
CA ALA A 174 -17.83 -7.80 29.23
C ALA A 174 -17.59 -6.32 28.99
N ASP A 175 -17.44 -5.54 30.07
CA ASP A 175 -17.19 -4.09 30.00
C ASP A 175 -15.84 -3.78 29.36
N ILE A 176 -14.83 -4.62 29.61
CA ILE A 176 -13.50 -4.49 28.99
C ILE A 176 -13.59 -4.72 27.47
N ILE A 177 -14.35 -5.72 27.03
CA ILE A 177 -14.54 -5.99 25.60
C ILE A 177 -15.33 -4.86 24.94
N ASP A 178 -16.28 -4.25 25.64
CA ASP A 178 -17.02 -3.10 25.14
C ASP A 178 -16.15 -1.87 24.92
N GLN A 179 -15.07 -1.73 25.69
CA GLN A 179 -14.06 -0.68 25.48
C GLN A 179 -13.03 -1.02 24.41
N SER A 180 -13.03 -2.25 23.88
CA SER A 180 -12.14 -2.61 22.79
C SER A 180 -12.54 -1.87 21.51
N SER A 181 -11.55 -1.59 20.67
CA SER A 181 -11.78 -0.93 19.39
C SER A 181 -12.77 -1.72 18.52
N ASP A 182 -13.81 -1.04 18.03
CA ASP A 182 -14.82 -1.60 17.11
C ASP A 182 -14.22 -2.34 15.91
N LEU A 183 -13.03 -1.92 15.47
CA LEU A 183 -12.27 -2.58 14.40
C LEU A 183 -11.89 -4.04 14.71
N ILE A 184 -11.45 -4.34 15.94
CA ILE A 184 -10.96 -5.68 16.32
C ILE A 184 -12.05 -6.50 16.98
N ARG A 185 -13.01 -5.84 17.63
CA ARG A 185 -14.08 -6.47 18.41
C ARG A 185 -14.74 -7.68 17.72
N PRO A 186 -15.10 -7.64 16.42
CA PRO A 186 -15.68 -8.79 15.73
C PRO A 186 -14.80 -10.05 15.77
N PHE A 187 -13.47 -9.90 15.72
CA PHE A 187 -12.54 -11.03 15.68
C PHE A 187 -12.24 -11.63 17.06
N ILE A 188 -12.15 -10.80 18.10
CA ILE A 188 -11.88 -11.30 19.47
C ILE A 188 -13.09 -11.99 20.10
N LEU A 189 -14.29 -11.74 19.58
CA LEU A 189 -15.52 -12.40 20.01
C LEU A 189 -15.74 -13.76 19.34
N CYS A 190 -14.91 -14.14 18.36
CA CYS A 190 -15.07 -15.39 17.64
C CYS A 190 -14.83 -16.61 18.55
N THR A 191 -15.79 -17.53 18.54
CA THR A 191 -15.71 -18.82 19.25
C THR A 191 -15.69 -20.00 18.30
N THR A 192 -16.33 -19.85 17.12
CA THR A 192 -16.36 -20.84 16.05
C THR A 192 -15.77 -20.29 14.76
N TRP A 193 -15.57 -21.17 13.76
CA TRP A 193 -15.11 -20.75 12.44
C TRP A 193 -16.13 -19.86 11.71
N GLU A 194 -17.43 -20.10 11.90
CA GLU A 194 -18.51 -19.29 11.33
C GLU A 194 -18.47 -17.85 11.86
N ASP A 195 -18.12 -17.67 13.15
CA ASP A 195 -17.89 -16.33 13.71
C ASP A 195 -16.73 -15.63 12.99
N VAL A 196 -15.63 -16.35 12.73
CA VAL A 196 -14.46 -15.81 12.01
C VAL A 196 -14.84 -15.36 10.61
N MET A 197 -15.64 -16.13 9.88
CA MET A 197 -16.10 -15.75 8.55
C MET A 197 -17.03 -14.55 8.57
N ARG A 198 -17.93 -14.45 9.56
CA ARG A 198 -18.78 -13.27 9.77
C ARG A 198 -17.94 -12.02 10.10
N ALA A 199 -16.92 -12.16 10.95
CA ALA A 199 -15.99 -11.09 11.29
C ALA A 199 -15.15 -10.64 10.09
N LEU A 200 -14.69 -11.57 9.25
CA LEU A 200 -14.01 -11.25 8.00
C LEU A 200 -14.89 -10.40 7.09
N GLN A 201 -16.13 -10.82 6.85
CA GLN A 201 -17.09 -10.11 5.99
C GLN A 201 -17.41 -8.71 6.53
N SER A 202 -17.73 -8.60 7.83
CA SER A 202 -18.04 -7.29 8.44
C SER A 202 -16.85 -6.34 8.38
N SER A 203 -15.64 -6.87 8.59
CA SER A 203 -14.42 -6.07 8.51
C SER A 203 -14.19 -5.52 7.10
N MET A 204 -14.55 -6.26 6.04
CA MET A 204 -14.32 -5.82 4.65
C MET A 204 -15.39 -4.84 4.16
N ARG A 205 -16.62 -4.89 4.71
CA ARG A 205 -17.67 -3.91 4.43
C ARG A 205 -17.36 -2.54 4.99
N LEU A 206 -16.69 -2.50 6.13
CA LEU A 206 -16.34 -1.26 6.81
C LEU A 206 -15.08 -0.66 6.16
N ARG A 207 -15.31 0.34 5.30
CA ARG A 207 -14.34 1.41 4.99
C ARG A 207 -13.11 1.03 4.14
N GLY A 208 -13.19 -0.02 3.31
CA GLY A 208 -12.12 -0.40 2.39
C GLY A 208 -12.52 -0.27 0.92
N PRO A 209 -11.63 0.20 0.02
CA PRO A 209 -11.82 0.17 -1.44
C PRO A 209 -11.56 -1.21 -2.04
N ASP A 210 -11.19 -2.19 -1.22
CA ASP A 210 -10.82 -3.52 -1.66
C ASP A 210 -11.89 -4.53 -1.25
N GLU A 211 -12.81 -4.79 -2.18
CA GLU A 211 -13.90 -5.75 -1.97
C GLU A 211 -13.39 -7.19 -1.86
N LEU A 212 -14.10 -8.01 -1.09
CA LEU A 212 -13.81 -9.44 -0.99
C LEU A 212 -14.44 -10.16 -2.18
N ILE A 213 -13.61 -10.82 -2.99
CA ILE A 213 -14.01 -11.56 -4.17
C ILE A 213 -14.01 -13.04 -3.87
N LEU A 214 -15.07 -13.74 -4.26
CA LEU A 214 -15.11 -15.19 -4.33
C LEU A 214 -15.16 -15.62 -5.79
N ALA A 215 -14.06 -16.15 -6.28
CA ALA A 215 -13.91 -16.56 -7.66
C ALA A 215 -14.18 -18.08 -7.79
N TYR A 216 -15.00 -18.45 -8.77
CA TYR A 216 -15.34 -19.82 -9.13
C TYR A 216 -14.98 -20.14 -10.59
N HIS A 217 -14.33 -21.28 -10.81
CA HIS A 217 -14.14 -21.82 -12.15
C HIS A 217 -15.39 -22.59 -12.58
N GLN A 218 -16.02 -22.18 -13.69
CA GLN A 218 -17.23 -22.80 -14.28
C GLN A 218 -18.54 -22.63 -13.49
N PRO A 219 -19.73 -22.79 -14.13
CA PRO A 219 -21.02 -22.48 -13.51
C PRO A 219 -21.41 -23.56 -12.49
N ILE A 220 -20.85 -23.47 -11.29
CA ILE A 220 -21.41 -24.12 -10.12
C ILE A 220 -22.49 -23.19 -9.57
N SER A 221 -23.61 -23.77 -9.13
CA SER A 221 -24.67 -23.06 -8.41
C SER A 221 -24.06 -22.04 -7.45
N THR A 222 -24.37 -20.77 -7.69
CA THR A 222 -23.69 -19.65 -7.03
C THR A 222 -24.17 -19.58 -5.60
N VAL A 223 -23.37 -20.11 -4.67
CA VAL A 223 -23.55 -19.82 -3.25
C VAL A 223 -23.31 -18.33 -3.06
N THR A 224 -24.38 -17.58 -2.82
CA THR A 224 -24.29 -16.16 -2.50
C THR A 224 -23.88 -16.00 -1.04
N ILE A 225 -22.68 -15.48 -0.81
CA ILE A 225 -22.23 -15.10 0.52
C ILE A 225 -22.48 -13.60 0.69
N PRO A 226 -23.29 -13.17 1.69
CA PRO A 226 -23.62 -11.75 1.85
C PRO A 226 -22.36 -10.87 1.98
N GLY A 227 -22.24 -9.85 1.12
CA GLY A 227 -21.11 -8.91 1.12
C GLY A 227 -19.82 -9.45 0.51
N VAL A 228 -19.89 -10.57 -0.22
CA VAL A 228 -18.79 -11.09 -1.04
C VAL A 228 -19.22 -11.02 -2.50
N HIS A 229 -18.38 -10.43 -3.35
CA HIS A 229 -18.66 -10.36 -4.78
C HIS A 229 -18.23 -11.67 -5.44
N CYS A 230 -19.20 -12.43 -5.98
CA CYS A 230 -18.92 -13.69 -6.64
C CYS A 230 -18.60 -13.46 -8.12
N ILE A 231 -17.47 -14.01 -8.59
CA ILE A 231 -17.04 -13.95 -10.00
C ILE A 231 -16.94 -15.37 -10.54
N ASN A 232 -17.72 -15.67 -11.57
CA ASN A 232 -17.56 -16.90 -12.34
C ASN A 232 -16.58 -16.62 -13.48
N TYR A 233 -15.57 -17.46 -13.65
CA TYR A 233 -14.60 -17.33 -14.73
C TYR A 233 -14.37 -18.64 -15.47
N PHE A 234 -13.93 -18.52 -16.72
CA PHE A 234 -13.58 -19.65 -17.59
C PHE A 234 -12.08 -19.94 -17.61
N ASN A 235 -11.26 -18.91 -17.40
CA ASN A 235 -9.80 -19.00 -17.35
C ASN A 235 -9.23 -17.79 -16.57
N ALA A 236 -7.92 -17.78 -16.34
CA ALA A 236 -7.26 -16.73 -15.58
C ALA A 236 -7.34 -15.35 -16.25
N GLU A 237 -7.35 -15.29 -17.59
CA GLU A 237 -7.45 -14.02 -18.33
C GLU A 237 -8.84 -13.39 -18.20
N ASP A 238 -9.89 -14.22 -18.26
CA ASP A 238 -11.27 -13.81 -18.03
C ASP A 238 -11.46 -13.30 -16.59
N LEU A 239 -10.95 -14.03 -15.59
CA LEU A 239 -10.95 -13.57 -14.21
C LEU A 239 -10.22 -12.22 -14.08
N HIS A 240 -9.03 -12.09 -14.66
CA HIS A 240 -8.30 -10.81 -14.65
C HIS A 240 -9.11 -9.71 -15.33
N ARG A 241 -9.72 -9.97 -16.48
CA ARG A 241 -10.55 -8.99 -17.21
C ARG A 241 -11.72 -8.51 -16.37
N GLN A 242 -12.45 -9.41 -15.72
CA GLN A 242 -13.58 -9.08 -14.83
C GLN A 242 -13.10 -8.30 -13.59
N LEU A 243 -11.97 -8.70 -13.01
CA LEU A 243 -11.31 -7.98 -11.93
C LEU A 243 -10.74 -6.62 -12.36
N THR A 244 -10.53 -6.36 -13.64
CA THR A 244 -10.07 -5.06 -14.15
C THR A 244 -11.18 -4.19 -14.77
N ALA A 245 -12.33 -4.77 -15.09
CA ALA A 245 -13.45 -4.05 -15.72
C ALA A 245 -14.21 -3.12 -14.75
N GLY A 246 -13.97 -3.26 -13.44
CA GLY A 246 -14.62 -2.42 -12.42
C GLY A 246 -14.01 -1.01 -12.34
N PRO A 247 -14.82 0.03 -12.05
CA PRO A 247 -14.34 1.42 -11.95
C PRO A 247 -13.27 1.65 -10.86
N GLN A 248 -13.07 0.70 -9.95
CA GLN A 248 -12.19 0.82 -8.78
C GLN A 248 -10.73 0.37 -9.05
N VAL A 249 -10.41 -0.14 -10.24
CA VAL A 249 -9.17 -0.91 -10.50
C VAL A 249 -7.91 -0.05 -10.51
N LEU A 250 -8.03 1.24 -10.85
CA LEU A 250 -6.90 2.18 -10.85
C LEU A 250 -6.37 2.44 -9.43
N PHE A 251 -7.18 2.22 -8.38
CA PHE A 251 -6.79 2.46 -6.99
C PHE A 251 -5.85 1.38 -6.45
N LEU A 252 -6.17 0.11 -6.71
CA LEU A 252 -5.58 -1.05 -6.03
C LEU A 252 -4.11 -1.31 -6.37
N SER A 253 -3.62 -0.80 -7.52
CA SER A 253 -2.21 -0.96 -7.91
C SER A 253 -1.27 0.07 -7.26
N ILE A 254 -1.79 1.22 -6.80
CA ILE A 254 -0.98 2.34 -6.30
C ILE A 254 -1.07 2.44 -4.77
N THR A 255 -2.21 2.11 -4.17
CA THR A 255 -2.45 2.32 -2.73
C THR A 255 -2.18 1.12 -1.85
N SER A 256 -1.94 -0.08 -2.41
CA SER A 256 -1.59 -1.25 -1.59
C SER A 256 -0.26 -1.08 -0.82
N TRP A 257 0.50 -0.03 -1.10
CA TRP A 257 1.73 0.34 -0.36
C TRP A 257 1.62 1.62 0.46
N ASN A 258 0.58 2.44 0.27
CA ASN A 258 0.45 3.72 0.96
C ASN A 258 -0.77 3.69 1.88
N ASN A 259 -0.50 3.43 3.15
CA ASN A 259 -1.42 3.56 4.28
C ASN A 259 -2.33 4.79 4.14
N THR A 260 -3.64 4.57 4.07
CA THR A 260 -4.63 5.60 4.39
C THR A 260 -4.40 6.06 5.82
N ALA A 261 -4.06 7.33 6.00
CA ALA A 261 -4.18 7.99 7.29
C ALA A 261 -5.64 7.80 7.79
N PRO A 262 -5.88 7.47 9.07
CA PRO A 262 -7.23 7.35 9.58
C PRO A 262 -7.97 8.69 9.45
N PRO A 263 -9.28 8.71 9.13
CA PRO A 263 -10.09 9.92 9.19
C PRO A 263 -10.09 10.45 10.64
N SER A 264 -9.81 11.75 10.79
CA SER A 264 -9.63 12.43 12.08
C SER A 264 -10.95 12.85 12.76
N GLU A 265 -12.06 12.15 12.52
CA GLU A 265 -13.38 12.53 13.09
C GLU A 265 -13.73 11.82 14.40
N TYR A 266 -12.83 11.06 15.00
CA TYR A 266 -13.00 10.63 16.39
C TYR A 266 -12.35 11.64 17.33
N THR A 267 -13.02 12.77 17.56
CA THR A 267 -12.83 13.49 18.82
C THR A 267 -13.50 12.67 19.92
N ILE A 268 -12.81 11.63 20.40
CA ILE A 268 -13.10 11.07 21.71
C ILE A 268 -12.90 12.24 22.68
N SER A 269 -13.88 12.54 23.54
CA SER A 269 -13.75 13.56 24.57
C SER A 269 -12.54 13.23 25.46
N VAL A 270 -11.41 13.89 25.22
CA VAL A 270 -10.12 13.66 25.93
C VAL A 270 -10.13 14.27 27.33
N LYS A 271 -11.27 14.81 27.80
CA LYS A 271 -11.37 15.42 29.14
C LYS A 271 -11.09 14.45 30.29
N ALA A 272 -11.11 13.14 30.07
CA ALA A 272 -10.82 12.14 31.11
C ALA A 272 -9.36 11.62 31.13
N LEU A 273 -8.51 11.99 30.16
CA LEU A 273 -7.14 11.47 30.05
C LEU A 273 -6.03 12.48 30.41
N ALA A 274 -6.40 13.74 30.67
CA ALA A 274 -5.45 14.82 30.96
C ALA A 274 -4.98 14.85 32.44
N ASP A 275 -5.65 14.13 33.34
CA ASP A 275 -5.37 14.12 34.78
C ASP A 275 -4.57 12.89 35.25
N LEU A 276 -4.02 12.09 34.33
CA LEU A 276 -3.17 10.96 34.72
C LEU A 276 -1.75 11.45 35.07
N PRO A 277 -1.21 11.11 36.25
CA PRO A 277 0.16 11.47 36.62
C PRO A 277 1.16 10.80 35.66
N ALA A 278 2.14 11.59 35.21
CA ALA A 278 3.22 11.10 34.38
C ALA A 278 3.97 9.94 35.09
N PRO A 279 4.25 8.82 34.41
CA PRO A 279 4.99 7.72 35.01
C PRO A 279 6.43 8.17 35.32
N ALA A 280 6.86 7.92 36.55
CA ALA A 280 8.23 8.17 37.00
C ALA A 280 9.24 7.40 36.13
N SER A 281 10.18 8.13 35.54
CA SER A 281 11.29 7.58 34.78
C SER A 281 12.34 7.01 35.73
N THR A 282 12.35 5.69 35.88
CA THR A 282 13.52 4.97 36.41
C THR A 282 14.38 4.50 35.25
N ASP A 283 15.51 5.17 35.04
CA ASP A 283 16.56 4.74 34.14
C ASP A 283 17.17 3.41 34.63
N PRO A 284 17.18 2.33 33.84
CA PRO A 284 17.88 1.11 34.21
C PRO A 284 19.38 1.25 33.92
N ASN A 285 20.15 1.04 34.98
CA ASN A 285 21.60 0.91 35.03
C ASN A 285 22.10 -0.18 34.04
N PRO A 286 23.05 0.11 33.12
CA PRO A 286 23.55 -0.87 32.16
C PRO A 286 24.59 -1.80 32.81
N GLY A 287 24.10 -2.85 33.48
CA GLY A 287 24.93 -3.93 34.04
C GLY A 287 24.97 -5.18 33.14
N GLN A 288 26.19 -5.55 32.76
CA GLN A 288 26.67 -6.88 32.29
C GLN A 288 25.65 -7.84 31.65
N ILE A 289 25.70 -7.92 30.32
CA ILE A 289 25.15 -9.04 29.55
C ILE A 289 26.18 -10.17 29.54
N ASP A 290 25.82 -11.27 30.21
CA ASP A 290 26.51 -12.55 30.15
C ASP A 290 26.45 -13.12 28.73
N LYS A 291 27.62 -13.37 28.12
CA LYS A 291 27.74 -13.91 26.76
C LYS A 291 27.59 -15.42 26.82
N THR A 292 26.36 -15.89 26.93
CA THR A 292 26.07 -17.31 26.74
C THR A 292 26.25 -17.66 25.26
N TYR A 293 27.35 -18.34 24.96
CA TYR A 293 27.70 -18.87 23.64
C TYR A 293 26.60 -19.83 23.16
N VAL A 294 25.85 -19.41 22.14
CA VAL A 294 24.95 -20.28 21.39
C VAL A 294 25.78 -20.93 20.28
N PRO A 295 25.86 -22.26 20.20
CA PRO A 295 26.59 -22.92 19.11
C PRO A 295 25.99 -22.50 17.77
N GLU A 296 26.83 -21.93 16.90
CA GLU A 296 26.49 -21.68 15.50
C GLU A 296 26.14 -23.03 14.85
N ALA A 297 24.87 -23.22 14.54
CA ALA A 297 24.48 -24.28 13.62
C ALA A 297 25.12 -23.96 12.26
N ASP A 298 25.90 -24.91 11.74
CA ASP A 298 26.41 -24.91 10.36
C ASP A 298 25.22 -24.90 9.39
N ILE A 299 24.71 -23.70 9.13
CA ILE A 299 23.84 -23.44 7.98
C ILE A 299 24.81 -23.39 6.81
N ASP A 300 24.75 -24.36 5.90
CA ASP A 300 25.50 -24.34 4.64
C ASP A 300 25.33 -22.97 3.97
N HIS A 301 26.36 -22.12 4.07
CA HIS A 301 26.40 -20.79 3.47
C HIS A 301 26.67 -20.96 1.98
N HIS A 302 25.66 -21.37 1.22
CA HIS A 302 25.68 -21.18 -0.21
C HIS A 302 25.81 -19.67 -0.46
N GLY A 303 26.99 -19.24 -0.92
CA GLY A 303 27.28 -17.85 -1.18
C GLY A 303 26.17 -17.22 -2.04
N HIS A 304 25.66 -16.07 -1.62
CA HIS A 304 24.58 -15.40 -2.33
C HIS A 304 24.97 -15.09 -3.77
N THR A 305 24.06 -15.32 -4.70
CA THR A 305 24.28 -14.99 -6.11
C THR A 305 24.37 -13.48 -6.30
N GLU A 306 25.09 -13.03 -7.34
CA GLU A 306 25.22 -11.59 -7.64
C GLU A 306 23.85 -10.91 -7.85
N LYS A 307 22.87 -11.65 -8.38
CA LYS A 307 21.49 -11.18 -8.54
C LYS A 307 20.80 -10.93 -7.20
N GLU A 308 20.96 -11.83 -6.23
CA GLU A 308 20.41 -11.68 -4.88
C GLU A 308 21.07 -10.50 -4.15
N ILE A 309 22.40 -10.36 -4.27
CA ILE A 309 23.15 -9.22 -3.70
C ILE A 309 22.63 -7.91 -4.30
N ARG A 310 22.48 -7.83 -5.63
CA ARG A 310 21.97 -6.63 -6.30
C ARG A 310 20.54 -6.29 -5.87
N ALA A 311 19.68 -7.29 -5.72
CA ALA A 311 18.32 -7.11 -5.25
C ALA A 311 18.26 -6.68 -3.77
N ALA A 312 19.11 -7.25 -2.90
CA ALA A 312 19.24 -6.85 -1.50
C ALA A 312 19.69 -5.39 -1.39
N LEU A 313 20.69 -4.98 -2.16
CA LEU A 313 21.16 -3.58 -2.22
C LEU A 313 20.07 -2.63 -2.71
N LEU A 314 19.26 -3.03 -3.70
CA LEU A 314 18.13 -2.23 -4.18
C LEU A 314 17.07 -2.04 -3.08
N ILE A 315 16.74 -3.11 -2.34
CA ILE A 315 15.81 -3.07 -1.21
C ILE A 315 16.37 -2.19 -0.09
N GLN A 316 17.64 -2.36 0.26
CA GLN A 316 18.31 -1.56 1.29
C GLN A 316 18.33 -0.08 0.92
N ARG A 317 18.69 0.28 -0.33
CA ARG A 317 18.64 1.68 -0.81
C ARG A 317 17.22 2.25 -0.75
N SER A 318 16.23 1.47 -1.17
CA SER A 318 14.82 1.88 -1.13
C SER A 318 14.34 2.10 0.31
N PHE A 319 14.71 1.20 1.22
CA PHE A 319 14.40 1.30 2.65
C PHE A 319 15.11 2.48 3.31
N VAL A 320 16.40 2.72 3.02
CA VAL A 320 17.13 3.88 3.53
C VAL A 320 16.50 5.19 3.03
N ARG A 321 16.10 5.26 1.75
CA ARG A 321 15.36 6.41 1.22
C ARG A 321 14.03 6.61 1.94
N TYR A 322 13.26 5.53 2.14
CA TYR A 322 12.00 5.57 2.90
C TYR A 322 12.25 6.06 4.33
N ARG A 323 13.20 5.45 5.05
CA ARG A 323 13.55 5.81 6.43
C ARG A 323 13.96 7.27 6.54
N LYS A 324 14.82 7.77 5.64
CA LYS A 324 15.21 9.20 5.60
C LYS A 324 14.01 10.13 5.42
N ARG A 325 12.99 9.72 4.64
CA ARG A 325 11.74 10.48 4.47
C ARG A 325 10.87 10.45 5.73
N THR A 326 10.82 9.32 6.44
CA THR A 326 9.94 9.15 7.62
C THR A 326 10.56 9.64 8.93
N SER A 327 11.89 9.67 9.04
CA SER A 327 12.60 10.00 10.29
C SER A 327 12.91 11.50 10.45
N GLY A 328 12.14 12.39 9.83
CA GLY A 328 12.33 13.84 9.97
C GLY A 328 13.51 14.46 9.22
N GLY A 329 14.20 13.70 8.35
CA GLY A 329 15.06 14.32 7.34
C GLY A 329 14.19 15.14 6.38
N LYS A 330 14.69 16.30 5.88
CA LYS A 330 14.00 17.11 4.86
C LYS A 330 13.45 16.17 3.80
N ALA A 331 12.13 16.01 3.81
CA ALA A 331 11.49 15.09 2.91
C ALA A 331 11.79 15.56 1.49
N GLY A 332 12.01 14.62 0.56
CA GLY A 332 12.25 15.02 -0.82
C GLY A 332 11.08 15.87 -1.34
N PRO A 333 11.27 16.70 -2.37
CA PRO A 333 10.23 17.59 -2.91
C PRO A 333 8.89 16.89 -3.18
N THR A 334 8.93 15.62 -3.60
CA THR A 334 7.76 14.77 -3.83
C THR A 334 6.94 14.48 -2.59
N TRP A 335 7.59 14.28 -1.44
CA TRP A 335 6.93 13.98 -0.18
C TRP A 335 6.35 15.24 0.46
N ASP A 336 7.07 16.35 0.40
CA ASP A 336 6.57 17.65 0.85
C ASP A 336 5.32 18.04 0.05
N ALA A 337 5.37 17.93 -1.28
CA ALA A 337 4.22 18.17 -2.15
C ALA A 337 3.04 17.22 -1.84
N PHE A 338 3.30 15.94 -1.56
CA PHE A 338 2.25 14.99 -1.16
C PHE A 338 1.62 15.35 0.19
N HIS A 339 2.43 15.73 1.18
CA HIS A 339 1.95 16.05 2.53
C HIS A 339 1.18 17.35 2.59
N GLU A 340 1.71 18.40 1.96
CA GLU A 340 1.07 19.72 1.84
C GLU A 340 -0.29 19.56 1.17
N ARG A 341 -0.34 18.82 0.06
CA ARG A 341 -1.58 18.51 -0.66
C ARG A 341 -2.56 17.68 0.15
N SER A 342 -2.08 16.64 0.83
CA SER A 342 -2.94 15.82 1.69
C SER A 342 -3.54 16.65 2.82
N LYS A 343 -2.80 17.65 3.33
CA LYS A 343 -3.28 18.59 4.35
C LYS A 343 -4.34 19.54 3.78
N GLU A 344 -4.13 20.08 2.59
CA GLU A 344 -5.07 20.99 1.93
C GLU A 344 -6.40 20.31 1.56
N LEU A 345 -6.35 19.10 0.99
CA LEU A 345 -7.55 18.33 0.66
C LEU A 345 -8.39 18.05 1.91
N ARG A 346 -7.73 17.79 3.04
CA ARG A 346 -8.39 17.64 4.33
C ARG A 346 -9.04 18.94 4.80
N SER A 347 -8.37 20.09 4.67
CA SER A 347 -8.96 21.37 5.09
C SER A 347 -10.16 21.80 4.24
N ARG A 348 -10.24 21.38 2.97
CA ARG A 348 -11.37 21.69 2.09
C ARG A 348 -12.60 20.82 2.33
N GLY A 349 -12.54 19.85 3.25
CA GLY A 349 -13.67 18.96 3.53
C GLY A 349 -14.09 18.11 2.33
N ILE A 350 -13.22 17.96 1.31
CA ILE A 350 -13.49 17.09 0.17
C ILE A 350 -13.42 15.66 0.69
N GLY A 351 -14.58 15.16 1.10
CA GLY A 351 -14.72 13.87 1.77
C GLY A 351 -14.18 12.74 0.90
N LEU A 352 -13.36 11.87 1.50
CA LEU A 352 -12.78 10.68 0.89
C LEU A 352 -13.82 9.66 0.35
N GLY A 353 -15.12 9.92 0.57
CA GLY A 353 -16.21 8.99 0.31
C GLY A 353 -16.68 8.90 -1.14
N GLN A 354 -16.33 9.85 -2.01
CA GLN A 354 -16.61 9.72 -3.45
C GLN A 354 -15.32 9.41 -4.18
N HIS A 355 -15.12 8.12 -4.47
CA HIS A 355 -14.00 7.54 -5.20
C HIS A 355 -13.96 7.98 -6.67
N SER A 356 -13.88 9.29 -6.94
CA SER A 356 -13.66 9.80 -8.28
C SER A 356 -12.21 9.52 -8.70
N ILE A 357 -12.00 9.18 -9.97
CA ILE A 357 -10.67 9.01 -10.59
C ILE A 357 -9.76 10.21 -10.28
N TYR A 358 -10.37 11.39 -10.18
CA TYR A 358 -9.75 12.63 -9.76
C TYR A 358 -9.01 12.51 -8.40
N HIS A 359 -9.64 11.96 -7.36
CA HIS A 359 -8.98 11.74 -6.06
C HIS A 359 -7.76 10.82 -6.15
N ILE A 360 -7.79 9.83 -7.03
CA ILE A 360 -6.65 8.92 -7.25
C ILE A 360 -5.47 9.69 -7.81
N PHE A 361 -5.71 10.55 -8.81
CA PHE A 361 -4.69 11.41 -9.39
C PHE A 361 -4.12 12.37 -8.35
N LEU A 362 -4.99 13.03 -7.58
CA LEU A 362 -4.61 13.93 -6.51
C LEU A 362 -3.68 13.27 -5.48
N GLN A 363 -3.94 12.03 -5.09
CA GLN A 363 -3.18 11.36 -4.03
C GLN A 363 -1.90 10.68 -4.53
N GLY A 364 -1.84 10.14 -5.74
CA GLY A 364 -0.69 9.34 -6.18
C GLY A 364 0.16 10.03 -7.26
N PRO A 365 -0.29 9.98 -8.53
CA PRO A 365 0.50 10.46 -9.66
C PRO A 365 0.77 11.98 -9.68
N LEU A 366 -0.21 12.81 -9.30
CA LEU A 366 -0.12 14.25 -9.48
C LEU A 366 0.89 14.94 -8.56
N PRO A 367 1.07 14.56 -7.28
CA PRO A 367 2.21 15.00 -6.46
C PRO A 367 3.57 14.73 -7.10
N ARG A 368 3.71 13.63 -7.86
CA ARG A 368 4.94 13.32 -8.59
C ARG A 368 5.13 14.20 -9.81
N VAL A 369 4.07 14.49 -10.55
CA VAL A 369 4.12 15.50 -11.63
C VAL A 369 4.56 16.86 -11.08
N MET A 370 4.04 17.27 -9.93
CA MET A 370 4.46 18.52 -9.26
C MET A 370 5.95 18.47 -8.86
N ALA A 371 6.44 17.34 -8.36
CA ALA A 371 7.85 17.15 -8.07
C ALA A 371 8.73 17.31 -9.31
N VAL A 372 8.32 16.71 -10.44
CA VAL A 372 8.98 16.88 -11.75
C VAL A 372 9.00 18.36 -12.14
N LEU A 373 7.87 19.07 -12.05
CA LEU A 373 7.80 20.50 -12.38
C LEU A 373 8.70 21.36 -11.47
N SER A 374 8.82 21.02 -10.19
CA SER A 374 9.76 21.69 -9.28
C SER A 374 11.21 21.51 -9.73
N VAL A 375 11.61 20.29 -10.07
CA VAL A 375 12.96 20.01 -10.58
C VAL A 375 13.24 20.77 -11.87
N LEU A 376 12.27 20.83 -12.78
CA LEU A 376 12.38 21.60 -14.03
C LEU A 376 12.52 23.10 -13.75
N ARG A 377 11.76 23.64 -12.79
CA ARG A 377 11.83 25.05 -12.37
C ARG A 377 13.21 25.37 -11.82
N ASP A 378 13.74 24.53 -10.94
CA ASP A 378 15.05 24.74 -10.29
C ASP A 378 16.19 24.67 -11.33
N ALA A 379 16.08 23.77 -12.32
CA ALA A 379 17.01 23.71 -13.45
C ALA A 379 16.97 24.99 -14.30
N CYS A 380 15.77 25.52 -14.58
CA CYS A 380 15.61 26.79 -15.31
C CYS A 380 16.18 27.98 -14.53
N GLN A 381 15.94 28.04 -13.21
CA GLN A 381 16.49 29.09 -12.35
C GLN A 381 18.02 29.04 -12.31
N SER A 382 18.59 27.84 -12.21
CA SER A 382 20.05 27.64 -12.26
C SER A 382 20.63 28.10 -13.61
N SER A 383 19.96 27.77 -14.71
CA SER A 383 20.37 28.24 -16.05
C SER A 383 20.25 29.76 -16.19
N LYS A 384 19.19 30.37 -15.65
CA LYS A 384 19.02 31.82 -15.60
C LYS A 384 20.17 32.50 -14.86
N GLN A 385 20.51 32.01 -13.67
CA GLN A 385 21.62 32.54 -12.88
C GLN A 385 22.96 32.42 -13.61
N ALA A 386 23.19 31.30 -14.32
CA ALA A 386 24.39 31.12 -15.12
C ALA A 386 24.47 32.10 -16.31
N VAL A 387 23.35 32.35 -16.98
CA VAL A 387 23.25 33.32 -18.07
C VAL A 387 23.43 34.75 -17.56
N ASP A 388 22.77 35.12 -16.46
CA ASP A 388 22.92 36.43 -15.83
C ASP A 388 24.37 36.67 -15.36
N LYS A 389 25.05 35.62 -14.85
CA LYS A 389 26.49 35.68 -14.52
C LYS A 389 27.34 35.90 -15.77
N ALA A 390 27.07 35.16 -16.86
CA ALA A 390 27.80 35.29 -18.12
C ALA A 390 27.63 36.68 -18.75
N MET A 391 26.44 37.27 -18.66
CA MET A 391 26.20 38.66 -19.08
C MET A 391 27.11 39.63 -18.33
N ARG A 392 27.21 39.51 -17.00
CA ARG A 392 28.03 40.41 -16.17
C ARG A 392 29.53 40.30 -16.45
N THR A 393 30.00 39.13 -16.90
CA THR A 393 31.43 38.88 -17.13
C THR A 393 31.88 39.18 -18.56
N SER A 394 30.96 39.25 -19.52
CA SER A 394 31.31 39.41 -20.94
C SER A 394 31.52 40.90 -21.25
N ARG A 395 32.72 41.27 -21.72
CA ARG A 395 33.10 42.65 -22.11
C ARG A 395 32.93 42.95 -23.61
N SER A 396 32.43 42.01 -24.42
CA SER A 396 32.41 42.10 -25.88
C SER A 396 30.98 42.18 -26.43
N ASP A 397 30.71 43.19 -27.25
CA ASP A 397 29.39 43.48 -27.86
C ASP A 397 28.85 42.32 -28.72
N VAL A 398 29.71 41.57 -29.40
CA VAL A 398 29.30 40.43 -30.25
C VAL A 398 28.82 39.24 -29.41
N VAL A 399 29.38 39.07 -28.22
CA VAL A 399 28.98 38.01 -27.28
C VAL A 399 27.61 38.33 -26.66
N GLU A 400 27.24 39.61 -26.60
CA GLU A 400 26.03 40.10 -25.94
C GLU A 400 24.74 39.58 -26.61
N VAL A 401 24.66 39.61 -27.94
CA VAL A 401 23.46 39.16 -28.68
C VAL A 401 23.14 37.68 -28.43
N SER A 402 24.17 36.81 -28.45
CA SER A 402 23.99 35.37 -28.23
C SER A 402 23.56 35.03 -26.79
N ILE A 403 24.06 35.79 -25.81
CA ILE A 403 23.70 35.61 -24.40
C ILE A 403 22.29 36.13 -24.14
N LEU A 404 21.90 37.25 -24.75
CA LEU A 404 20.54 37.80 -24.67
C LEU A 404 19.50 36.84 -25.24
N ASP A 405 19.75 36.27 -26.43
CA ASP A 405 18.88 35.28 -27.03
C ASP A 405 18.73 34.03 -26.14
N ARG A 406 19.84 33.53 -25.58
CA ARG A 406 19.80 32.44 -24.62
C ARG A 406 18.99 32.80 -23.37
N ARG A 407 19.14 34.01 -22.84
CA ARG A 407 18.38 34.50 -21.67
C ARG A 407 16.89 34.51 -21.95
N LEU A 408 16.48 35.01 -23.12
CA LEU A 408 15.08 35.05 -23.53
C LEU A 408 14.47 33.65 -23.61
N ARG A 409 15.20 32.68 -24.20
CA ARG A 409 14.77 31.27 -24.21
C ARG A 409 14.59 30.70 -22.81
N VAL A 410 15.55 30.91 -21.91
CA VAL A 410 15.45 30.44 -20.51
C VAL A 410 14.25 31.07 -19.80
N LEU A 411 14.03 32.37 -19.94
CA LEU A 411 12.90 33.06 -19.31
C LEU A 411 11.55 32.58 -19.86
N THR A 412 11.48 32.30 -21.15
CA THR A 412 10.27 31.76 -21.80
C THR A 412 9.94 30.37 -21.24
N VAL A 413 10.92 29.46 -21.20
CA VAL A 413 10.73 28.10 -20.64
C VAL A 413 10.39 28.16 -19.15
N LEU A 414 11.05 29.02 -18.38
CA LEU A 414 10.75 29.22 -16.96
C LEU A 414 9.31 29.68 -16.75
N LYS A 415 8.83 30.66 -17.54
CA LYS A 415 7.44 31.15 -17.48
C LYS A 415 6.44 30.02 -17.76
N GLU A 416 6.72 29.17 -18.73
CA GLU A 416 5.86 28.01 -19.03
C GLU A 416 5.84 26.99 -17.89
N VAL A 417 7.00 26.67 -17.29
CA VAL A 417 7.06 25.79 -16.11
C VAL A 417 6.27 26.38 -14.95
N THR A 418 6.41 27.67 -14.66
CA THR A 418 5.64 28.33 -13.60
C THR A 418 4.14 28.36 -13.91
N SER A 419 3.76 28.65 -15.16
CA SER A 419 2.36 28.63 -15.60
C SER A 419 1.74 27.24 -15.43
N LEU A 420 2.42 26.19 -15.90
CA LEU A 420 1.93 24.82 -15.79
C LEU A 420 1.87 24.36 -14.32
N THR A 421 2.84 24.75 -13.51
CA THR A 421 2.84 24.50 -12.05
C THR A 421 1.63 25.18 -11.41
N SER A 422 1.32 26.42 -11.75
CA SER A 422 0.15 27.14 -11.22
C SER A 422 -1.17 26.53 -11.69
N ALA A 423 -1.24 26.05 -12.94
CA ALA A 423 -2.43 25.39 -13.46
C ALA A 423 -2.69 24.05 -12.77
N ILE A 424 -1.66 23.23 -12.53
CA ILE A 424 -1.77 21.92 -11.89
C ILE A 424 -1.79 22.01 -10.35
N CYS A 425 -1.44 23.17 -9.78
CA CYS A 425 -1.46 23.43 -8.34
C CYS A 425 -2.84 23.11 -7.75
N PRO A 426 -2.93 22.42 -6.59
CA PRO A 426 -4.23 22.07 -5.99
C PRO A 426 -5.16 23.25 -5.72
N THR A 427 -4.62 24.46 -5.60
CA THR A 427 -5.37 25.71 -5.43
C THR A 427 -5.94 26.28 -6.73
N SER A 428 -5.67 25.67 -7.88
CA SER A 428 -6.19 26.16 -9.16
C SER A 428 -7.66 25.80 -9.36
N ALA A 429 -8.35 26.60 -10.17
CA ALA A 429 -9.74 26.35 -10.55
C ALA A 429 -9.96 24.97 -11.18
N LEU A 430 -8.92 24.36 -11.79
CA LEU A 430 -9.02 23.00 -12.35
C LEU A 430 -9.42 21.96 -11.29
N HIS A 431 -8.99 22.16 -10.05
CA HIS A 431 -9.26 21.24 -8.95
C HIS A 431 -10.61 21.49 -8.28
N GLU A 432 -11.13 22.70 -8.39
CA GLU A 432 -12.48 23.07 -7.94
C GLU A 432 -13.54 22.46 -8.87
N GLU A 433 -13.27 22.44 -10.17
CA GLU A 433 -14.13 21.80 -11.16
C GLU A 433 -14.07 20.26 -11.12
N GLY A 434 -12.96 19.68 -10.64
CA GLY A 434 -12.77 18.23 -10.58
C GLY A 434 -12.68 17.54 -11.95
N ASP A 435 -12.43 18.30 -13.02
CA ASP A 435 -12.39 17.79 -14.39
C ASP A 435 -11.07 17.07 -14.68
N VAL A 436 -11.15 15.73 -14.69
CA VAL A 436 -10.01 14.85 -14.94
C VAL A 436 -9.42 15.06 -16.34
N GLU A 437 -10.23 15.36 -17.36
CA GLU A 437 -9.73 15.53 -18.73
C GLU A 437 -8.91 16.82 -18.86
N LYS A 438 -9.33 17.90 -18.20
CA LYS A 438 -8.55 19.15 -18.15
C LYS A 438 -7.20 18.92 -17.47
N ILE A 439 -7.17 18.18 -16.37
CA ILE A 439 -5.92 17.84 -15.68
C ILE A 439 -5.00 16.99 -16.57
N ILE A 440 -5.54 15.98 -17.23
CA ILE A 440 -4.76 15.17 -18.19
C ILE A 440 -4.22 16.06 -19.31
N SER A 441 -5.02 17.00 -19.82
CA SER A 441 -4.60 17.92 -20.89
C SER A 441 -3.42 18.82 -20.47
N GLU A 442 -3.38 19.27 -19.21
CA GLU A 442 -2.25 20.00 -18.66
C GLU A 442 -1.03 19.08 -18.48
N VAL A 443 -1.22 17.88 -17.92
CA VAL A 443 -0.13 16.89 -17.73
C VAL A 443 0.51 16.47 -19.07
N ARG A 444 -0.26 16.43 -20.17
CA ARG A 444 0.26 16.18 -21.54
C ARG A 444 1.27 17.22 -22.01
N LYS A 445 1.35 18.40 -21.39
CA LYS A 445 2.32 19.44 -21.73
C LYS A 445 3.70 19.17 -21.11
N VAL A 446 3.77 18.38 -20.03
CA VAL A 446 5.00 18.11 -19.26
C VAL A 446 6.11 17.46 -20.11
N PRO A 447 5.87 16.45 -20.97
CA PRO A 447 6.94 15.84 -21.78
C PRO A 447 7.64 16.83 -22.71
N LYS A 448 6.86 17.69 -23.40
CA LYS A 448 7.41 18.75 -24.28
C LYS A 448 8.23 19.75 -23.48
N LEU A 449 7.78 20.07 -22.27
CA LEU A 449 8.47 21.00 -21.39
C LEU A 449 9.79 20.42 -20.87
N CYS A 450 9.83 19.13 -20.50
CA CYS A 450 11.07 18.43 -20.15
C CYS A 450 12.13 18.56 -21.26
N ALA A 451 11.75 18.34 -22.52
CA ALA A 451 12.66 18.43 -23.66
C ALA A 451 13.24 19.86 -23.82
N ARG A 452 12.40 20.89 -23.71
CA ARG A 452 12.82 22.30 -23.80
C ARG A 452 13.71 22.72 -22.63
N VAL A 453 13.45 22.23 -21.42
CA VAL A 453 14.30 22.48 -20.26
C VAL A 453 15.68 21.84 -20.44
N ALA A 454 15.73 20.61 -20.97
CA ALA A 454 16.98 19.92 -21.25
C ALA A 454 17.85 20.69 -22.26
N GLU A 455 17.23 21.28 -23.29
CA GLU A 455 17.89 22.13 -24.29
C GLU A 455 18.55 23.37 -23.65
N VAL A 456 17.81 24.09 -22.79
CA VAL A 456 18.32 25.35 -22.20
C VAL A 456 19.25 25.15 -21.01
N ALA A 457 19.16 24.02 -20.29
CA ALA A 457 19.89 23.80 -19.04
C ALA A 457 21.35 23.33 -19.25
N LYS A 458 21.72 22.75 -20.41
CA LYS A 458 23.04 22.20 -20.78
C LYS A 458 23.68 21.17 -19.81
N LYS A 459 23.31 21.12 -18.52
CA LYS A 459 23.74 20.14 -17.52
C LYS A 459 22.53 19.62 -16.76
N GLY A 460 22.33 18.29 -16.78
CA GLY A 460 21.56 17.59 -15.75
C GLY A 460 20.03 17.77 -15.77
N GLY A 461 19.43 18.26 -16.86
CA GLY A 461 17.98 18.41 -16.99
C GLY A 461 17.21 17.10 -17.21
N GLY A 462 17.81 15.94 -16.94
CA GLY A 462 17.07 14.69 -16.92
C GLY A 462 16.11 14.74 -15.74
N ALA A 463 14.82 14.91 -16.00
CA ALA A 463 13.80 14.70 -14.98
C ALA A 463 14.10 13.39 -14.25
N ALA A 464 14.02 13.39 -12.93
CA ALA A 464 14.19 12.16 -12.15
C ALA A 464 13.25 11.09 -12.74
N THR A 465 13.83 10.11 -13.42
CA THR A 465 13.11 9.17 -14.31
C THR A 465 11.97 8.49 -13.58
N ASP A 466 12.20 8.13 -12.31
CA ASP A 466 11.22 7.45 -11.46
C ASP A 466 9.96 8.29 -11.20
N ASP A 467 10.08 9.59 -10.92
CA ASP A 467 8.91 10.45 -10.64
C ASP A 467 8.17 10.84 -11.91
N TYR A 468 8.88 10.94 -13.04
CA TYR A 468 8.27 11.12 -14.35
C TYR A 468 7.42 9.89 -14.72
N ASP A 469 7.96 8.69 -14.57
CA ASP A 469 7.25 7.44 -14.90
C ASP A 469 6.05 7.21 -13.99
N LEU A 470 6.23 7.40 -12.68
CA LEU A 470 5.17 7.17 -11.69
C LEU A 470 4.13 8.31 -11.64
N GLY A 471 4.44 9.47 -12.21
CA GLY A 471 3.55 10.63 -12.27
C GLY A 471 2.94 10.82 -13.65
N VAL A 472 3.75 11.28 -14.60
CA VAL A 472 3.31 11.67 -15.96
C VAL A 472 2.80 10.44 -16.72
N ASN A 473 3.63 9.39 -16.83
CA ASN A 473 3.25 8.20 -17.60
C ASN A 473 2.05 7.49 -16.95
N ALA A 474 2.00 7.41 -15.61
CA ALA A 474 0.85 6.84 -14.90
C ALA A 474 -0.49 7.54 -15.25
N ILE A 475 -0.53 8.88 -15.32
CA ILE A 475 -1.73 9.63 -15.69
C ILE A 475 -2.07 9.41 -17.17
N LEU A 476 -1.07 9.51 -18.05
CA LEU A 476 -1.28 9.39 -19.50
C LEU A 476 -1.73 7.98 -19.90
N ILE A 477 -1.15 6.93 -19.32
CA ILE A 477 -1.57 5.53 -19.55
C ILE A 477 -2.98 5.29 -19.00
N SER A 478 -3.30 5.85 -17.82
CA SER A 478 -4.67 5.71 -17.27
C SER A 478 -5.73 6.36 -18.19
N SER A 479 -5.35 7.39 -18.94
CA SER A 479 -6.25 8.06 -19.90
C SER A 479 -6.51 7.24 -21.16
N THR A 480 -5.52 6.48 -21.64
CA THR A 480 -5.68 5.60 -22.81
C THR A 480 -6.42 4.31 -22.47
N LEU A 481 -6.36 3.89 -21.20
CA LEU A 481 -7.14 2.79 -20.63
C LEU A 481 -8.60 3.15 -20.35
N LYS A 482 -9.10 4.33 -20.75
CA LYS A 482 -10.54 4.53 -20.89
C LYS A 482 -11.02 3.59 -21.98
N VAL A 483 -11.32 2.37 -21.51
CA VAL A 483 -12.14 1.32 -22.11
C VAL A 483 -13.03 1.99 -23.12
N GLU A 484 -12.86 1.63 -24.40
CA GLU A 484 -13.93 1.73 -25.38
C GLU A 484 -15.18 1.31 -24.62
N ARG A 485 -15.99 2.27 -24.16
CA ARG A 485 -17.29 1.97 -23.57
C ARG A 485 -17.93 1.19 -24.68
N THR A 486 -18.00 -0.12 -24.49
CA THR A 486 -18.44 -1.07 -25.51
C THR A 486 -19.71 -0.44 -26.01
N LYS A 487 -19.66 0.07 -27.26
CA LYS A 487 -20.77 0.82 -27.85
C LYS A 487 -21.99 0.01 -27.48
N VAL A 488 -22.86 0.58 -26.63
CA VAL A 488 -24.02 -0.11 -26.08
C VAL A 488 -24.59 -0.87 -27.24
N LYS A 489 -24.50 -2.22 -27.22
CA LYS A 489 -24.84 -3.04 -28.38
C LYS A 489 -26.18 -2.51 -28.87
N ALA A 490 -26.21 -2.04 -30.12
CA ALA A 490 -27.41 -1.46 -30.70
C ALA A 490 -28.58 -2.37 -30.33
N LYS A 491 -29.66 -1.78 -29.81
CA LYS A 491 -30.85 -2.48 -29.32
C LYS A 491 -31.14 -3.62 -30.29
N ARG A 492 -31.07 -4.86 -29.81
CA ARG A 492 -31.28 -6.06 -30.63
C ARG A 492 -32.59 -5.82 -31.41
N PRO A 493 -32.59 -5.91 -32.75
CA PRO A 493 -33.79 -5.61 -33.53
C PRO A 493 -34.94 -6.44 -32.98
N GLU A 494 -36.06 -5.76 -32.68
CA GLU A 494 -37.28 -6.42 -32.22
C GLU A 494 -37.71 -7.41 -33.30
N LEU A 495 -37.78 -8.69 -32.93
CA LEU A 495 -38.23 -9.74 -33.82
C LEU A 495 -39.71 -9.47 -34.11
N ARG A 496 -40.03 -8.99 -35.32
CA ARG A 496 -41.42 -8.86 -35.77
C ARG A 496 -42.02 -10.26 -35.85
N THR A 497 -42.95 -10.57 -34.95
CA THR A 497 -43.70 -11.82 -34.94
C THR A 497 -44.97 -11.77 -35.78
N GLU A 498 -45.24 -10.67 -36.48
CA GLU A 498 -46.49 -10.45 -37.21
C GLU A 498 -46.55 -11.10 -38.60
N ASP A 499 -45.43 -11.62 -39.12
CA ASP A 499 -45.38 -12.23 -40.47
C ASP A 499 -45.72 -13.74 -40.48
N TRP A 500 -46.43 -14.25 -39.47
CA TRP A 500 -46.77 -15.69 -39.34
C TRP A 500 -48.28 -15.96 -39.22
N TYR A 501 -49.12 -15.21 -39.94
CA TYR A 501 -50.54 -15.55 -40.11
C TYR A 501 -50.97 -15.58 -41.57
#